data_AF-F0B9W7-F1
#
_entry.id   AF-F0B9W7-F1
#
_cell.length_a   1.000
_cell.length_b   1.000
_cell.length_c   1.000
_cell.angle_alpha   90.00
_cell.angle_beta   90.00
_cell.angle_gamma   90.00
#
_symmetry.space_group_name_H-M   'P 1'
#
loop_
_entity.id
_entity.type
_entity.pdbx_description
1 polymer ?
#
loop_
_entity_poly.entity_id
_entity_poly.type
_entity_poly.pdbx_seq_one_letter_code
_entity_poly.pdbx_strand_id
1 'polypeptide(L)'
;MTVWVEQARWIRGEQNCGNLLADDLQALHELAERIELARPRFFNGHALIPHYSIPEGLVQAAMDAGATELQLHERERVLQNVRHALASRQRTSAERGPDALPRRRKGQQNLFDV
;
A
#
# COMPACT_ATOMS: atom_id res chain seq x y z
N MET A 1 -0.08 -7.04 -8.25
CA MET A 1 -0.29 -6.50 -6.90
C MET A 1 -0.16 -7.67 -5.97
N THR A 2 0.68 -7.53 -4.95
CA THR A 2 0.98 -8.62 -4.03
C THR A 2 0.68 -8.14 -2.62
N VAL A 3 -0.04 -8.98 -1.87
CA VAL A 3 -0.28 -8.79 -0.45
C VAL A 3 0.62 -9.76 0.30
N TRP A 4 1.36 -9.26 1.27
CA TRP A 4 2.25 -10.04 2.11
C TRP A 4 1.73 -10.09 3.53
N VAL A 5 1.86 -11.25 4.17
CA VAL A 5 1.49 -11.46 5.57
C VAL A 5 2.72 -11.89 6.38
N GLU A 6 3.01 -11.17 7.46
CA GLU A 6 4.00 -11.57 8.46
C GLU A 6 3.34 -12.45 9.53
N GLN A 7 4.10 -13.41 10.05
CA GLN A 7 3.71 -14.17 11.22
C GLN A 7 3.44 -13.27 12.43
N ALA A 8 2.57 -13.72 13.33
CA ALA A 8 2.21 -12.96 14.52
C ALA A 8 3.32 -13.01 15.57
N ARG A 9 4.13 -11.95 15.66
CA ARG A 9 5.37 -11.92 16.45
C ARG A 9 5.45 -10.79 17.46
N TRP A 10 4.46 -9.91 17.48
CA TRP A 10 4.39 -8.78 18.42
C TRP A 10 3.01 -8.71 19.05
N ILE A 11 2.90 -8.05 20.22
CA ILE A 11 1.67 -8.05 21.01
C ILE A 11 0.92 -6.72 20.83
N ARG A 12 -0.39 -6.81 20.56
CA ARG A 12 -1.33 -5.69 20.60
C ARG A 12 -2.40 -5.93 21.65
N GLY A 13 -2.32 -5.23 22.78
CA GLY A 13 -3.18 -5.54 23.93
C GLY A 13 -2.84 -6.93 24.46
N GLU A 14 -3.74 -7.89 24.29
CA GLU A 14 -3.58 -9.28 24.72
C GLU A 14 -3.45 -10.28 23.56
N GLN A 15 -3.30 -9.77 22.33
CA GLN A 15 -3.31 -10.59 21.11
C GLN A 15 -1.97 -10.52 20.37
N ASN A 16 -1.45 -11.67 19.96
CA ASN A 16 -0.34 -11.73 19.02
C ASN A 16 -0.80 -11.22 17.65
N CYS A 17 -0.01 -10.34 17.07
CA CYS A 17 -0.26 -9.73 15.78
C CYS A 17 0.98 -9.80 14.88
N GLY A 18 0.71 -9.89 13.58
CA GLY A 18 1.66 -9.69 12.49
C GLY A 18 1.28 -8.45 11.69
N ASN A 19 1.87 -8.31 10.51
CA ASN A 19 1.55 -7.22 9.58
C ASN A 19 1.05 -7.78 8.25
N LEU A 20 0.02 -7.13 7.70
CA LEU A 20 -0.46 -7.34 6.34
C LEU A 20 -0.09 -6.10 5.51
N LEU A 21 0.72 -6.29 4.49
CA LEU A 21 1.35 -5.24 3.69
C LEU A 21 1.03 -5.46 2.21
N ALA A 22 1.04 -4.42 1.39
CA ALA A 22 0.87 -4.58 -0.06
C ALA A 22 1.59 -3.47 -0.84
N ASP A 23 1.93 -3.77 -2.08
CA ASP A 23 2.46 -2.79 -3.06
C ASP A 23 1.35 -1.89 -3.64
N ASP A 24 0.10 -2.20 -3.31
CA ASP A 24 -1.10 -1.46 -3.68
C ASP A 24 -2.13 -1.44 -2.53
N LEU A 25 -2.65 -0.25 -2.24
CA LEU A 25 -3.55 -0.04 -1.12
C LEU A 25 -4.94 -0.65 -1.34
N GLN A 26 -5.41 -0.69 -2.59
CA GLN A 26 -6.70 -1.29 -2.92
C GLN A 26 -6.65 -2.81 -2.69
N ALA A 27 -5.61 -3.48 -3.19
CA ALA A 27 -5.41 -4.91 -2.96
C ALA A 27 -5.33 -5.26 -1.46
N LEU A 28 -4.71 -4.39 -0.66
CA LEU A 28 -4.66 -4.56 0.80
C LEU A 28 -6.06 -4.50 1.44
N HIS A 29 -6.88 -3.53 1.03
CA HIS A 29 -8.25 -3.39 1.54
C HIS A 29 -9.16 -4.54 1.11
N GLU A 30 -9.06 -4.97 -0.15
CA GLU A 30 -9.83 -6.09 -0.67
C GLU A 30 -9.51 -7.40 0.05
N LEU A 31 -8.22 -7.68 0.31
CA LEU A 31 -7.86 -8.89 1.06
C LEU A 31 -8.33 -8.81 2.51
N ALA A 32 -8.18 -7.64 3.16
CA ALA A 32 -8.68 -7.43 4.52
C ALA A 32 -10.20 -7.64 4.63
N GLU A 33 -10.98 -7.20 3.64
CA GLU A 33 -12.43 -7.44 3.59
C GLU A 33 -12.76 -8.93 3.45
N ARG A 34 -12.03 -9.67 2.59
CA ARG A 34 -12.25 -11.12 2.40
C ARG A 34 -12.03 -11.95 3.68
N ILE A 35 -11.11 -11.52 4.54
CA ILE A 35 -10.84 -12.17 5.83
C ILE A 35 -11.58 -11.51 7.00
N GLU A 36 -12.56 -10.65 6.71
CA GLU A 36 -13.39 -9.94 7.69
C GLU A 36 -12.59 -9.10 8.71
N LEU A 37 -11.43 -8.59 8.30
CA LEU A 37 -10.55 -7.80 9.16
C LEU A 37 -11.02 -6.34 9.25
N ALA A 38 -11.56 -5.96 10.41
CA ALA A 38 -12.16 -4.66 10.64
C ALA A 38 -11.20 -3.47 10.41
N ARG A 39 -11.39 -2.74 9.30
CA ARG A 39 -10.58 -1.58 8.91
C ARG A 39 -10.40 -0.54 10.02
N PRO A 40 -11.44 -0.05 10.73
CA PRO A 40 -11.26 0.99 11.74
C PRO A 40 -10.36 0.57 12.91
N ARG A 41 -10.24 -0.74 13.17
CA ARG A 41 -9.52 -1.28 14.33
C ARG A 41 -8.09 -1.67 14.00
N PHE A 42 -7.84 -2.11 12.78
CA PHE A 42 -6.60 -2.80 12.40
C PHE A 42 -5.79 -2.07 11.33
N PHE A 43 -6.38 -1.14 10.58
CA PHE A 43 -5.66 -0.42 9.53
C PHE A 43 -4.84 0.75 10.09
N ASN A 44 -3.54 0.76 9.79
CA ASN A 44 -2.59 1.79 10.18
C ASN A 44 -2.20 2.63 8.95
N GLY A 45 -3.07 3.57 8.56
CA GLY A 45 -2.86 4.41 7.37
C GLY A 45 -1.79 5.50 7.51
N HIS A 46 -1.47 5.90 8.74
CA HIS A 46 -0.48 6.96 9.03
C HIS A 46 0.94 6.42 9.28
N ALA A 47 1.13 5.10 9.19
CA ALA A 47 2.45 4.50 9.31
C ALA A 47 3.31 4.82 8.07
N LEU A 48 4.63 4.67 8.22
CA LEU A 48 5.58 4.84 7.12
C LEU A 48 5.24 3.97 5.89
N ILE A 49 4.68 2.80 6.14
CA ILE A 49 4.05 1.94 5.15
C ILE A 49 2.65 1.63 5.67
N PRO A 50 1.58 2.03 4.95
CA PRO A 50 0.22 1.63 5.29
C PRO A 50 0.09 0.11 5.34
N HIS A 51 -0.49 -0.40 6.41
CA HIS A 51 -0.61 -1.84 6.67
C HIS A 51 -1.81 -2.14 7.57
N TYR A 52 -2.21 -3.41 7.65
CA TYR A 52 -3.07 -3.87 8.73
C TYR A 52 -2.25 -4.62 9.78
N SER A 53 -2.58 -4.42 11.05
CA SER A 53 -2.20 -5.35 12.10
C SER A 53 -3.11 -6.58 12.03
N ILE A 54 -2.55 -7.75 11.75
CA ILE A 54 -3.31 -8.98 11.59
C ILE A 54 -3.18 -9.87 12.83
N PRO A 55 -4.28 -10.25 13.51
CA PRO A 55 -4.27 -11.23 14.57
C PRO A 55 -3.72 -12.59 14.15
N GLU A 56 -3.04 -13.30 15.05
CA GLU A 56 -2.53 -14.66 14.84
C GLU A 56 -3.56 -15.61 14.24
N GLY A 57 -4.79 -15.60 14.76
CA GLY A 57 -5.88 -16.47 14.29
C GLY A 57 -6.35 -16.20 12.85
N LEU A 58 -5.93 -15.10 12.22
CA LEU A 58 -6.29 -14.74 10.85
C LEU A 58 -5.12 -14.89 9.86
N VAL A 59 -3.92 -15.24 10.32
CA VAL A 59 -2.74 -15.38 9.43
C VAL A 59 -2.97 -16.45 8.36
N GLN A 60 -3.47 -17.62 8.76
CA GLN A 60 -3.79 -18.70 7.81
C GLN A 60 -4.89 -18.29 6.83
N ALA A 61 -5.96 -17.63 7.32
CA ALA A 61 -7.02 -17.13 6.47
C ALA A 61 -6.52 -16.11 5.42
N ALA A 62 -5.54 -15.27 5.79
CA ALA A 62 -4.91 -14.36 4.84
C ALA A 62 -4.12 -15.11 3.76
N MET A 63 -3.37 -16.15 4.13
CA MET A 63 -2.65 -16.99 3.16
C MET A 63 -3.62 -17.73 2.23
N ASP A 64 -4.69 -18.30 2.78
CA ASP A 64 -5.74 -18.98 2.01
C ASP A 64 -6.47 -18.00 1.06
N ALA A 65 -6.59 -16.73 1.45
CA ALA A 65 -7.14 -15.65 0.63
C ALA A 65 -6.15 -15.10 -0.43
N GLY A 66 -4.94 -15.66 -0.52
CA GLY A 66 -3.93 -15.34 -1.53
C GLY A 66 -2.81 -14.41 -1.06
N ALA A 67 -2.68 -14.14 0.24
CA ALA A 67 -1.51 -13.44 0.77
C ALA A 67 -0.27 -14.34 0.67
N THR A 68 0.86 -13.74 0.31
CA THR A 68 2.16 -14.42 0.33
C THR A 68 2.78 -14.30 1.71
N GLU A 69 3.23 -15.40 2.30
CA GLU A 69 3.95 -15.34 3.57
C GLU A 69 5.25 -14.53 3.41
N LEU A 70 5.47 -13.58 4.32
CA LEU A 70 6.68 -12.77 4.36
C LEU A 70 7.68 -13.35 5.35
N GLN A 71 8.71 -13.97 4.80
CA GLN A 71 9.80 -14.51 5.60
C GLN A 71 10.71 -13.38 6.12
N LEU A 72 11.29 -13.58 7.31
CA LEU A 72 12.11 -12.56 7.98
C LEU A 72 13.28 -12.07 7.11
N HIS A 73 13.92 -12.98 6.39
CA HIS A 73 15.07 -12.69 5.53
C HIS A 73 14.70 -11.86 4.29
N GLU A 74 13.43 -11.83 3.90
CA GLU A 74 12.95 -11.08 2.73
C GLU A 74 12.35 -9.73 3.10
N ARG A 75 12.11 -9.51 4.40
CA ARG A 75 11.33 -8.40 4.94
C ARG A 75 11.83 -7.05 4.46
N GLU A 76 13.11 -6.75 4.64
CA GLU A 76 13.67 -5.45 4.27
C GLU A 76 13.51 -5.15 2.78
N ARG A 77 13.77 -6.15 1.93
CA ARG A 77 13.60 -6.06 0.47
C ARG A 77 12.13 -5.76 0.12
N VAL A 78 11.18 -6.47 0.72
CA VAL A 78 9.75 -6.25 0.45
C VAL A 78 9.29 -4.87 0.92
N LEU A 79 9.72 -4.42 2.11
CA LEU A 79 9.38 -3.08 2.60
C LEU A 79 9.93 -1.97 1.70
N GLN A 80 11.15 -2.11 1.18
CA GLN A 80 11.70 -1.18 0.20
C GLN A 80 10.85 -1.14 -1.08
N ASN A 81 10.51 -2.31 -1.64
CA ASN A 81 9.69 -2.42 -2.84
C ASN A 81 8.32 -1.77 -2.66
N VAL A 82 7.64 -2.05 -1.53
CA VAL A 82 6.34 -1.45 -1.19
C VAL A 82 6.45 0.07 -1.11
N ARG A 83 7.48 0.60 -0.43
CA ARG A 83 7.69 2.06 -0.35
C ARG A 83 7.87 2.69 -1.72
N HIS A 84 8.68 2.07 -2.58
CA HIS A 84 8.89 2.56 -3.95
C HIS A 84 7.61 2.52 -4.79
N ALA A 85 6.82 1.44 -4.68
CA ALA A 85 5.56 1.28 -5.39
C ALA A 85 4.51 2.32 -4.96
N LEU A 86 4.38 2.58 -3.66
CA LEU A 86 3.44 3.60 -3.14
C LEU A 86 3.87 5.01 -3.52
N ALA A 87 5.17 5.32 -3.45
CA ALA A 87 5.70 6.64 -3.82
C ALA A 87 5.59 6.94 -5.33
N SER A 88 5.67 5.93 -6.21
CA SER A 88 5.47 6.12 -7.66
C SER A 88 4.00 6.37 -8.01
N ARG A 89 3.06 5.70 -7.32
CA ARG A 89 1.61 5.91 -7.49
C ARG A 89 1.14 7.29 -7.03
N GLN A 90 1.69 7.80 -5.93
CA GLN A 90 1.38 9.17 -5.47
C GLN A 90 1.81 10.24 -6.47
N ARG A 91 3.00 10.09 -7.07
CA ARG A 91 3.51 11.03 -8.09
C ARG A 91 2.63 11.07 -9.33
N THR A 92 2.25 9.90 -9.85
CA THR A 92 1.36 9.82 -11.02
C THR A 92 -0.05 10.36 -10.78
N SER A 93 -0.55 10.28 -9.54
CA SER A 93 -1.83 10.89 -9.16
C SER A 93 -1.74 12.42 -9.06
N ALA A 94 -0.63 12.94 -8.51
CA ALA A 94 -0.40 14.38 -8.42
C ALA A 94 -0.16 15.03 -9.79
N GLU A 95 0.46 14.33 -10.74
CA GLU A 95 0.67 14.81 -12.11
C GLU A 95 -0.61 14.84 -12.96
N ARG A 96 -1.67 14.15 -12.56
CA ARG A 96 -2.98 14.10 -13.25
C ARG A 96 -4.07 14.92 -12.55
N GLY A 97 -3.71 15.93 -11.77
CA GLY A 97 -4.68 16.87 -11.22
C GLY A 97 -5.43 17.64 -12.32
N PRO A 98 -6.68 18.06 -12.09
CA PRO A 98 -7.49 18.82 -13.07
C PRO A 98 -6.87 20.18 -13.48
N ASP A 99 -5.84 20.61 -12.75
CA ASP A 99 -5.08 21.85 -12.96
C ASP A 99 -3.67 21.63 -13.52
N ALA A 100 -3.40 20.48 -14.17
CA ALA A 100 -2.17 20.28 -14.92
C ALA A 100 -2.13 21.23 -16.14
N LEU A 101 -1.76 22.50 -15.88
CA LEU A 101 -1.55 23.52 -16.89
C LEU A 101 -0.61 22.93 -17.96
N PRO A 102 -0.99 22.99 -19.26
CA PRO A 102 -0.14 22.47 -20.30
C PRO A 102 1.22 23.17 -20.17
N ARG A 103 2.29 22.37 -20.06
CA ARG A 103 3.66 22.88 -20.15
C ARG A 103 3.75 23.69 -21.45
N ARG A 104 3.72 25.02 -21.33
CA ARG A 104 3.94 25.94 -22.45
C ARG A 104 5.24 25.50 -23.12
N ARG A 105 5.14 24.95 -24.34
CA ARG A 105 6.32 24.77 -25.19
C ARG A 105 6.88 26.17 -25.41
N LYS A 106 8.12 26.38 -24.97
CA LYS A 106 8.88 27.60 -25.21
C LYS A 106 9.13 27.68 -26.71
N GLY A 107 8.30 28.40 -27.47
CA GLY A 107 8.54 28.60 -28.91
C GLY A 107 7.36 28.86 -29.85
N GLN A 108 6.19 29.30 -29.42
CA GLN A 108 5.20 29.89 -30.35
C GLN A 108 5.15 31.40 -30.14
N GLN A 109 5.89 32.13 -30.97
CA GLN A 109 5.66 33.55 -31.24
C GLN A 109 4.32 33.66 -31.95
N ASN A 110 3.40 34.45 -31.39
CA ASN A 110 2.18 34.81 -32.08
C ASN A 110 2.54 35.82 -33.17
N LEU A 111 2.49 35.36 -34.42
CA LEU A 111 2.43 36.21 -35.60
C LEU A 111 0.99 36.74 -35.69
N PHE A 112 0.73 37.89 -35.05
CA PHE A 112 -0.43 38.69 -35.39
C PHE A 112 0.00 39.65 -36.48
N ASP A 113 -0.36 39.34 -37.72
CA ASP A 113 -0.35 40.27 -38.84
C ASP A 113 -1.33 41.41 -38.56
N VAL A 114 -0.83 42.65 -38.65
CA VAL A 114 -1.58 43.89 -38.90
C VAL A 114 -0.90 44.59 -40.05
#